data_AF-A0A921NGZ1-F1
#
_entry.id   AF-A0A921NGZ1-F1
#
_cell.length_a   1.000
_cell.length_b   1.000
_cell.length_c   1.000
_cell.angle_alpha   90.00
_cell.angle_beta   90.00
_cell.angle_gamma   90.00
#
_symmetry.space_group_name_H-M   'P 1'
#
loop_
_entity.id
_entity.type
_entity.pdbx_description
1 polymer ?
#
loop_
_entity_poly.entity_id
_entity_poly.type
_entity_poly.pdbx_seq_one_letter_code
_entity_poly.pdbx_strand_id
1 'polypeptide(L)' 'MKYFEWEGAVTEAVAETLAMNHSDAAGIVEAQPFYTQQSWGKGVDAQLTAAKILAVDQAE' A
#
# COMPACT_ATOMS: atom_id res chain seq x y z
N MET A 1 6.02 -2.60 -15.15
CA MET A 1 5.09 -1.72 -14.42
C MET A 1 5.90 -0.55 -13.90
N LYS A 2 5.41 0.69 -14.04
CA LYS A 2 6.06 1.88 -13.47
C LYS A 2 5.66 2.00 -11.99
N TYR A 3 6.47 2.70 -11.20
CA TYR A 3 6.23 2.87 -9.75
C TYR A 3 4.81 3.36 -9.45
N PHE A 4 4.33 4.40 -10.13
CA PHE A 4 2.99 4.96 -9.88
C PHE A 4 1.84 4.01 -10.23
N GLU A 5 2.02 3.11 -11.21
CA GLU A 5 1.00 2.11 -11.56
C GLU A 5 0.93 1.04 -10.47
N TRP A 6 2.09 0.66 -9.94
CA TRP A 6 2.20 -0.29 -8.85
C TRP A 6 1.69 0.29 -7.52
N GLU A 7 2.05 1.53 -7.20
CA GLU A 7 1.60 2.23 -6.00
C GLU A 7 0.07 2.45 -6.04
N GLY A 8 -0.48 2.81 -7.20
CA GLY A 8 -1.94 2.84 -7.39
C GLY A 8 -2.60 1.49 -7.10
N ALA A 9 -2.02 0.38 -7.56
CA ALA A 9 -2.54 -0.95 -7.25
C ALA A 9 -2.42 -1.32 -5.75
N VAL A 10 -1.38 -0.85 -5.07
CA VAL A 10 -1.26 -0.99 -3.60
C VAL A 10 -2.40 -0.25 -2.90
N THR A 11 -2.64 1.01 -3.31
CA THR A 11 -3.72 1.85 -2.75
C THR A 11 -5.10 1.24 -2.95
N GLU A 12 -5.40 0.73 -4.15
CA GLU A 12 -6.66 0.03 -4.42
C GLU A 12 -6.80 -1.23 -3.55
N ALA A 13 -5.73 -2.01 -3.39
CA ALA A 13 -5.76 -3.20 -2.53
C ALA A 13 -6.01 -2.85 -1.05
N VAL A 14 -5.46 -1.73 -0.55
CA VAL A 14 -5.77 -1.21 0.80
C VAL A 14 -7.24 -0.78 0.88
N ALA A 15 -7.72 -0.03 -0.11
CA ALA A 15 -9.11 0.45 -0.18
C ALA A 15 -10.12 -0.69 -0.16
N GLU A 16 -9.88 -1.73 -0.97
CA GLU A 16 -10.70 -2.94 -1.04
C GLU A 16 -10.68 -3.70 0.30
N THR A 17 -9.50 -3.88 0.89
CA THR A 17 -9.35 -4.66 2.13
C THR A 17 -10.06 -4.02 3.31
N LEU A 18 -10.03 -2.68 3.42
CA LEU A 18 -10.69 -1.95 4.50
C LEU A 18 -12.10 -1.44 4.13
N ALA A 19 -12.59 -1.76 2.93
CA ALA A 19 -13.86 -1.28 2.39
C ALA A 19 -14.02 0.26 2.50
N MET A 20 -12.96 1.00 2.15
CA MET A 20 -12.91 2.47 2.19
C MET A 20 -12.70 3.08 0.80
N ASN A 21 -12.80 4.40 0.70
CA ASN A 21 -12.52 5.09 -0.56
C ASN A 21 -11.01 5.19 -0.82
N HIS A 22 -10.64 5.39 -2.10
CA HIS A 22 -9.24 5.53 -2.51
C HIS A 22 -8.50 6.67 -1.79
N SER A 23 -9.17 7.78 -1.49
CA SER A 23 -8.51 8.93 -0.84
C SER A 23 -8.06 8.60 0.58
N ASP A 24 -8.89 7.89 1.34
CA ASP A 24 -8.54 7.45 2.69
C ASP A 24 -7.43 6.40 2.65
N ALA A 25 -7.51 5.44 1.71
CA ALA A 25 -6.48 4.43 1.51
C ALA A 25 -5.14 5.02 1.07
N ALA A 26 -5.15 6.06 0.21
CA ALA A 26 -3.94 6.76 -0.21
C ALA A 26 -3.24 7.39 0.99
N GLY A 27 -3.98 7.98 1.93
CA GLY A 27 -3.41 8.51 3.17
C GLY A 27 -2.66 7.46 4.00
N ILE A 28 -3.19 6.23 4.08
CA ILE A 28 -2.53 5.11 4.77
C ILE A 28 -1.24 4.69 4.03
N VAL A 29 -1.28 4.57 2.70
CA VAL A 29 -0.10 4.19 1.90
C VAL A 29 0.98 5.28 1.97
N GLU A 30 0.59 6.55 1.89
CA GLU A 30 1.48 7.72 1.97
C GLU A 30 2.10 7.88 3.36
N ALA A 31 1.41 7.44 4.42
CA ALA A 31 1.93 7.42 5.79
C ALA A 31 3.04 6.36 5.98
N GLN A 32 3.18 5.40 5.06
CA GLN A 32 4.09 4.26 5.19
C GLN A 32 5.21 4.25 4.11
N PRO A 33 5.96 5.35 3.89
CA PRO A 33 6.90 5.47 2.78
C PRO A 33 8.04 4.45 2.82
N PHE A 34 8.47 4.02 4.02
CA PHE A 34 9.50 3.00 4.17
C PHE A 34 9.05 1.65 3.60
N TYR A 35 7.85 1.19 3.94
CA TYR A 35 7.34 -0.10 3.50
C TYR A 35 7.00 -0.10 2.00
N THR A 36 6.50 1.02 1.49
CA THR A 36 6.23 1.22 0.06
C THR A 36 7.53 1.20 -0.75
N GLN A 37 8.54 2.00 -0.38
CA GLN A 37 9.81 2.04 -1.10
C GLN A 37 10.61 0.73 -0.98
N GLN A 38 10.63 0.11 0.21
CA GLN A 38 11.33 -1.16 0.40
C GLN A 38 10.69 -2.28 -0.44
N SER A 39 9.36 -2.32 -0.49
CA SER A 39 8.63 -3.34 -1.25
C SER A 39 8.83 -3.16 -2.76
N TRP A 40 8.79 -1.92 -3.25
CA TRP A 40 9.12 -1.61 -4.62
C TRP A 40 10.55 -2.03 -4.99
N GLY A 41 11.54 -1.65 -4.19
CA GLY A 41 12.95 -1.99 -4.43
C GLY A 41 13.23 -3.49 -4.43
N LYS A 42 12.39 -4.28 -3.75
CA LYS A 42 12.46 -5.74 -3.70
C LYS A 42 11.56 -6.44 -4.75
N GLY A 43 10.83 -5.69 -5.58
CA GLY A 43 9.91 -6.25 -6.56
C GLY A 43 8.75 -7.02 -5.92
N VAL A 44 8.32 -6.63 -4.72
CA VAL A 44 7.17 -7.23 -4.04
C VAL A 44 5.88 -6.82 -4.75
N ASP A 45 4.97 -7.78 -4.88
CA ASP A 45 3.63 -7.58 -5.43
C ASP A 45 2.81 -6.56 -4.62
N ALA A 46 1.84 -5.91 -5.28
CA ALA A 46 1.05 -4.83 -4.69
C ALA A 46 0.16 -5.34 -3.54
N GLN A 47 -0.47 -6.50 -3.71
CA GLN A 47 -1.34 -7.12 -2.72
C GLN A 47 -0.56 -7.50 -1.45
N LEU A 48 0.61 -8.12 -1.60
CA LEU A 48 1.51 -8.42 -0.49
C LEU A 48 2.04 -7.15 0.18
N THR A 49 2.21 -6.06 -0.56
CA THR A 49 2.64 -4.77 0.00
C THR A 49 1.52 -4.12 0.81
N ALA A 50 0.29 -4.11 0.28
CA ALA A 50 -0.90 -3.64 1.00
C ALA A 50 -1.10 -4.40 2.32
N ALA A 51 -0.96 -5.73 2.30
CA ALA A 51 -1.05 -6.54 3.53
C ALA A 51 0.02 -6.17 4.57
N LYS A 52 1.24 -5.83 4.15
CA LYS A 52 2.30 -5.36 5.06
C LYS A 52 2.00 -3.99 5.64
N ILE A 53 1.53 -3.06 4.80
CA ILE A 53 1.14 -1.71 5.22
C ILE A 53 0.04 -1.81 6.28
N LEU A 54 -0.99 -2.61 6.04
CA LEU A 54 -2.08 -2.83 7.00
C LEU A 54 -1.62 -3.49 8.31
N ALA A 55 -0.69 -4.44 8.23
CA ALA A 55 -0.16 -5.09 9.43
C ALA A 55 0.64 -4.12 10.31
N VAL A 56 1.28 -3.11 9.72
CA VAL A 56 2.01 -2.07 10.45
C VAL A 56 1.03 -1.01 10.99
N ASP A 57 0.12 -0.53 10.15
CA ASP A 57 -0.89 0.48 10.51
C ASP A 57 -1.76 0.03 11.70
N GLN A 58 -2.11 -1.26 11.77
CA GLN A 58 -2.89 -1.82 12.89
C GLN A 58 -2.06 -2.16 14.14
N ALA A 59 -0.72 -2.07 14.05
CA ALA A 59 0.18 -2.34 15.17
C ALA A 59 0.61 -1.05 15.92
N GLU A 60 0.27 0.13 15.38
CA GLU A 60 0.39 1.44 16.05
C GLU A 60 -0.89 1.78 16.87
#